data_AF-A0A975PE79-F1
#
_entry.id   AF-A0A975PE79-F1
#
_cell.length_a   1.000
_cell.length_b   1.000
_cell.length_c   1.000
_cell.angle_alpha   90.00
_cell.angle_beta   90.00
_cell.angle_gamma   90.00
#
_symmetry.space_group_name_H-M   'P 1'
#
loop_
_entity.id
_entity.type
_entity.pdbx_description
1 polymer ?
#
loop_
_entity_poly.entity_id
_entity_poly.type
_entity_poly.pdbx_seq_one_letter_code
_entity_poly.pdbx_strand_id
1 'polypeptide(L)'
;MASVVNPEPFQERFDQLLTVIESLKRLQNLSSTLAKSVRNAEEIDLSIIDLVADAWLTILEDGLIRKGFEEDAARPTGDATIHWVTTEVLKRVEFIVGEINRTLDEAKKIPVDWAYLLADELDKVISVARTFHSEGQRGEIHRRQLHHAANLLRQAGAVQELRTITTNASQALQRAENSAFKASKAAGSTGNNILAQHYQDLAVNESTTAHKFRLWTIISTIVGGAIAGIFVLGSSLGWDKLQIDSDDWVHLVQRAITTVAVFGLSAYLARQAHQHRMMANWAGSLAVQLKTFEAFLDPIKSEEVRDLLRTSFATRVFGDHPVIKGEPSEIGTAGVAEKALDMLAKRSSR
;
A
#
# COMPACT_ATOMS: atom_id res chain seq x y z
N MET A 1 -46.25 75.69 -12.84
CA MET A 1 -45.01 75.17 -12.23
C MET A 1 -44.86 73.72 -12.67
N ALA A 2 -43.95 73.43 -13.60
CA ALA A 2 -43.65 72.07 -14.02
C ALA A 2 -42.70 71.44 -12.99
N SER A 3 -43.09 70.33 -12.37
CA SER A 3 -42.22 69.57 -11.47
C SER A 3 -41.17 68.85 -12.30
N VAL A 4 -39.90 69.14 -12.05
CA VAL A 4 -38.77 68.42 -12.65
C VAL A 4 -38.76 67.01 -12.07
N VAL A 5 -39.06 66.01 -12.91
CA VAL A 5 -38.98 64.59 -12.57
C VAL A 5 -37.50 64.23 -12.43
N ASN A 6 -37.12 63.61 -11.31
CA ASN A 6 -35.74 63.22 -11.01
C ASN A 6 -35.32 62.02 -11.90
N PRO A 7 -34.31 62.14 -12.78
CA PRO A 7 -33.92 61.10 -13.74
C PRO A 7 -33.08 59.93 -13.15
N GLU A 8 -32.71 59.97 -11.86
CA GLU A 8 -31.87 58.94 -11.22
C GLU A 8 -32.29 57.47 -11.40
N PRO A 9 -33.57 57.06 -11.34
CA PRO A 9 -33.94 55.64 -11.45
C PRO A 9 -33.77 55.06 -12.86
N PHE A 10 -33.67 55.89 -13.90
CA PHE A 10 -33.40 55.43 -15.26
C PHE A 10 -31.91 55.13 -15.45
N GLN A 11 -31.05 56.01 -14.94
CA GLN A 11 -29.60 55.87 -15.05
C GLN A 11 -29.11 54.59 -14.35
N GLU A 12 -29.60 54.33 -13.14
CA GLU A 12 -29.24 53.12 -12.37
C GLU A 12 -29.66 51.83 -13.08
N ARG A 13 -30.85 51.79 -13.69
CA ARG A 13 -31.33 50.64 -14.46
C ARG A 13 -30.56 50.45 -15.78
N PHE A 14 -30.19 51.55 -16.42
CA PHE A 14 -29.38 51.52 -17.64
C PHE A 14 -27.96 51.00 -17.35
N ASP A 15 -27.36 51.41 -16.23
CA ASP A 15 -26.05 50.93 -15.77
C ASP A 15 -26.09 49.44 -15.39
N GLN A 16 -27.18 48.96 -14.77
CA GLN A 16 -27.39 47.53 -14.55
C GLN A 16 -27.46 46.75 -15.88
N LEU A 17 -28.16 47.28 -16.88
CA LEU A 17 -28.29 46.66 -18.21
C LEU A 17 -26.94 46.62 -18.95
N LEU A 18 -26.14 47.69 -18.86
CA LEU A 18 -24.76 47.73 -19.35
C LEU A 18 -23.88 46.68 -18.67
N THR A 19 -24.03 46.48 -17.37
CA THR A 19 -23.28 45.46 -16.61
C THR A 19 -23.62 44.04 -17.09
N VAL A 20 -24.90 43.77 -17.40
CA VAL A 20 -25.35 42.50 -17.99
C VAL A 20 -24.78 42.31 -19.39
N ILE A 21 -24.81 43.35 -20.24
CA ILE A 21 -24.23 43.31 -21.60
C ILE A 21 -22.73 43.05 -21.56
N GLU A 22 -21.99 43.69 -20.65
CA GLU A 22 -20.55 43.44 -20.48
C GLU A 22 -20.27 42.02 -19.98
N SER A 23 -21.10 41.50 -19.07
CA SER A 23 -20.99 40.11 -18.58
C SER A 23 -21.23 39.10 -19.72
N LEU A 24 -22.19 39.38 -20.60
CA LEU A 24 -22.51 38.54 -21.77
C LEU A 24 -21.41 38.62 -22.84
N LYS A 25 -20.81 39.78 -23.08
CA LYS A 25 -19.62 39.91 -23.94
C LYS A 25 -18.41 39.14 -23.37
N ARG A 26 -18.24 39.13 -22.05
CA ARG A 26 -17.21 38.31 -21.39
C ARG A 26 -17.49 36.82 -21.59
N LEU A 27 -18.73 36.38 -21.51
CA LEU A 27 -19.11 34.99 -21.81
C LEU A 27 -18.87 34.62 -23.27
N GLN A 28 -19.18 35.50 -24.22
CA GLN A 28 -18.86 35.28 -25.64
C GLN A 28 -17.35 35.14 -25.86
N ASN A 29 -16.55 36.03 -25.26
CA ASN A 29 -15.09 35.96 -25.33
C ASN A 29 -14.54 34.70 -24.65
N LEU A 30 -15.12 34.28 -23.52
CA LEU A 30 -14.82 33.01 -22.87
C LEU A 30 -15.20 31.83 -23.77
N SER A 31 -16.38 31.83 -24.39
CA SER A 31 -16.84 30.77 -25.29
C SER A 31 -15.93 30.61 -26.51
N SER A 32 -15.46 31.71 -27.11
CA SER A 32 -14.55 31.67 -28.27
C SER A 32 -13.12 31.27 -27.88
N THR A 33 -12.66 31.67 -26.69
CA THR A 33 -11.36 31.25 -26.15
C THR A 33 -11.40 29.77 -25.76
N LEU A 34 -12.54 29.29 -25.24
CA LEU A 34 -12.77 27.90 -24.90
C LEU A 34 -12.99 27.03 -26.13
N ALA A 35 -13.68 27.49 -27.17
CA ALA A 35 -13.80 26.79 -28.45
C ALA A 35 -12.42 26.55 -29.08
N LYS A 36 -11.46 27.47 -28.87
CA LYS A 36 -10.06 27.29 -29.24
C LYS A 36 -9.31 26.29 -28.35
N SER A 37 -9.57 26.28 -27.04
CA SER A 37 -8.98 25.32 -26.08
C SER A 37 -9.49 23.89 -26.29
N VAL A 38 -10.79 23.74 -26.53
CA VAL A 38 -11.50 22.47 -26.70
C VAL A 38 -11.34 21.89 -28.11
N ARG A 39 -11.08 22.69 -29.15
CA ARG A 39 -10.64 22.15 -30.46
C ARG A 39 -9.40 21.26 -30.38
N ASN A 40 -8.61 21.37 -29.31
CA ASN A 40 -7.47 20.48 -29.06
C ASN A 40 -7.86 19.18 -28.33
N ALA A 41 -9.11 19.06 -27.87
CA ALA A 41 -9.70 17.87 -27.25
C ALA A 41 -10.78 17.31 -28.19
N GLU A 42 -10.41 16.33 -29.01
CA GLU A 42 -11.07 15.86 -30.24
C GLU A 42 -12.56 15.40 -30.21
N GLU A 43 -13.33 15.56 -29.13
CA GLU A 43 -14.62 14.85 -28.98
C GLU A 43 -15.85 15.67 -28.55
N ILE A 44 -15.77 16.99 -28.40
CA ILE A 44 -16.93 17.79 -27.96
C ILE A 44 -17.53 18.56 -29.12
N ASP A 45 -18.80 18.30 -29.43
CA ASP A 45 -19.59 19.06 -30.41
C ASP A 45 -19.87 20.47 -29.87
N LEU A 46 -19.07 21.43 -30.32
CA LEU A 46 -19.12 22.84 -29.91
C LEU A 46 -20.28 23.61 -30.58
N SER A 47 -20.98 23.01 -31.55
CA SER A 47 -22.09 23.67 -32.28
C SER A 47 -23.19 24.16 -31.35
N ILE A 48 -23.35 23.49 -30.21
CA ILE A 48 -24.31 23.82 -29.16
C ILE A 48 -23.94 25.11 -28.43
N ILE A 49 -22.65 25.33 -28.14
CA ILE A 49 -22.18 26.55 -27.46
C ILE A 49 -22.28 27.74 -28.42
N ASP A 50 -21.91 27.54 -29.69
CA ASP A 50 -22.07 28.55 -30.72
C ASP A 50 -23.56 28.89 -30.91
N LEU A 51 -24.46 27.91 -30.90
CA LEU A 51 -25.92 28.12 -31.01
C LEU A 51 -26.48 28.91 -29.82
N VAL A 52 -26.08 28.58 -28.59
CA VAL A 52 -26.52 29.31 -27.39
C VAL A 52 -25.95 30.73 -27.40
N ALA A 53 -24.67 30.91 -27.74
CA ALA A 53 -24.04 32.21 -27.82
C ALA A 53 -24.67 33.09 -28.93
N ASP A 54 -24.93 32.54 -30.12
CA ASP A 54 -25.61 33.23 -31.22
C ASP A 54 -27.05 33.61 -30.84
N ALA A 55 -27.80 32.70 -30.21
CA ALA A 55 -29.15 33.00 -29.76
C ALA A 55 -29.16 34.16 -28.75
N TRP A 56 -28.19 34.20 -27.83
CA TRP A 56 -28.01 35.29 -26.87
C TRP A 56 -27.57 36.60 -27.52
N LEU A 57 -26.59 36.57 -28.44
CA LEU A 57 -26.17 37.73 -29.23
C LEU A 57 -27.32 38.30 -30.04
N THR A 58 -28.12 37.44 -30.67
CA THR A 58 -29.27 37.87 -31.47
C THR A 58 -30.36 38.48 -30.58
N ILE A 59 -30.48 38.12 -29.30
CA ILE A 59 -31.40 38.81 -28.38
C ILE A 59 -30.90 40.22 -28.00
N LEU A 60 -29.58 40.39 -27.90
CA LEU A 60 -28.94 41.62 -27.43
C LEU A 60 -28.65 42.63 -28.56
N GLU A 61 -28.09 42.16 -29.68
CA GLU A 61 -27.65 42.98 -30.83
C GLU A 61 -28.79 43.38 -31.75
N ASP A 62 -29.80 42.52 -31.91
CA ASP A 62 -30.96 42.77 -32.80
C ASP A 62 -31.87 43.88 -32.25
N GLY A 63 -31.45 44.49 -31.13
CA GLY A 63 -32.04 45.71 -30.61
C GLY A 63 -33.48 45.52 -30.20
N LEU A 64 -33.97 44.31 -29.96
CA LEU A 64 -35.36 44.08 -29.56
C LEU A 64 -35.64 44.56 -28.13
N ILE A 65 -34.69 44.37 -27.22
CA ILE A 65 -34.74 45.00 -25.89
C ILE A 65 -34.62 46.52 -26.07
N ARG A 66 -33.62 46.99 -26.84
CA ARG A 66 -33.41 48.43 -27.07
C ARG A 66 -34.60 49.14 -27.75
N LYS A 67 -35.20 48.54 -28.77
CA LYS A 67 -36.37 49.04 -29.52
C LYS A 67 -37.65 48.92 -28.72
N GLY A 68 -37.81 47.87 -27.91
CA GLY A 68 -38.91 47.78 -26.95
C GLY A 68 -38.85 48.91 -25.91
N PHE A 69 -37.64 49.26 -25.44
CA PHE A 69 -37.42 50.41 -24.56
C PHE A 69 -37.59 51.77 -25.28
N GLU A 70 -37.16 51.89 -26.54
CA GLU A 70 -37.29 53.11 -27.36
C GLU A 70 -38.75 53.39 -27.80
N GLU A 71 -39.57 52.36 -28.06
CA GLU A 71 -41.00 52.53 -28.38
C GLU A 71 -41.83 53.01 -27.18
N ASP A 72 -41.48 52.61 -25.94
CA ASP A 72 -42.16 53.07 -24.72
C ASP A 72 -41.76 54.50 -24.31
N ALA A 73 -40.52 54.91 -24.56
CA ALA A 73 -40.05 56.27 -24.27
C ALA A 73 -40.79 57.36 -25.09
N ALA A 74 -41.45 56.97 -26.19
CA ALA A 74 -42.21 57.87 -27.04
C ALA A 74 -43.67 58.12 -26.57
N ARG A 75 -44.13 57.50 -25.46
CA ARG A 75 -45.46 57.74 -24.89
C ARG A 75 -45.38 58.57 -23.60
N PRO A 76 -45.69 59.88 -23.63
CA PRO A 76 -45.69 60.70 -22.45
C PRO A 76 -47.06 60.58 -21.75
N THR A 77 -47.20 59.65 -20.82
CA THR A 77 -48.32 59.66 -19.86
C THR A 77 -47.77 59.56 -18.45
N GLY A 78 -48.08 60.57 -17.62
CA GLY A 78 -47.46 60.84 -16.33
C GLY A 78 -47.90 59.94 -15.17
N ASP A 79 -47.95 58.63 -15.38
CA ASP A 79 -48.00 57.65 -14.28
C ASP A 79 -47.10 56.47 -14.63
N ALA A 80 -46.23 56.10 -13.68
CA ALA A 80 -45.22 55.03 -13.70
C ALA A 80 -44.89 54.39 -15.07
N THR A 81 -43.68 54.66 -15.58
CA THR A 81 -43.12 53.99 -16.76
C THR A 81 -43.02 52.48 -16.52
N ILE A 82 -44.01 51.74 -17.02
CA ILE A 82 -44.01 50.28 -17.09
C ILE A 82 -43.34 49.92 -18.41
N HIS A 83 -42.20 49.25 -18.35
CA HIS A 83 -41.49 48.79 -19.55
C HIS A 83 -42.07 47.45 -20.00
N TRP A 84 -42.62 47.39 -21.20
CA TRP A 84 -43.24 46.17 -21.73
C TRP A 84 -42.20 45.25 -22.35
N VAL A 85 -42.09 44.02 -21.84
CA VAL A 85 -41.36 42.96 -22.54
C VAL A 85 -42.21 42.51 -23.72
N THR A 86 -41.72 42.73 -24.95
CA THR A 86 -42.48 42.37 -26.14
C THR A 86 -42.66 40.85 -26.26
N THR A 87 -43.78 40.42 -26.85
CA THR A 87 -44.09 39.00 -27.10
C THR A 87 -42.98 38.27 -27.86
N GLU A 88 -42.20 39.01 -28.66
CA GLU A 88 -41.09 38.48 -29.43
C GLU A 88 -39.87 38.14 -28.56
N VAL A 89 -39.59 38.97 -27.54
CA VAL A 89 -38.57 38.67 -26.54
C VAL A 89 -38.95 37.41 -25.76
N LEU A 90 -40.23 37.27 -25.36
CA LEU A 90 -40.73 36.08 -24.68
C LEU A 90 -40.59 34.81 -25.53
N LYS A 91 -40.96 34.84 -26.82
CA LYS A 91 -40.79 33.69 -27.73
C LYS A 91 -39.34 33.27 -27.92
N ARG A 92 -38.41 34.23 -27.95
CA ARG A 92 -36.97 33.92 -28.07
C ARG A 92 -36.41 33.35 -26.77
N VAL A 93 -36.87 33.82 -25.60
CA VAL A 93 -36.54 33.19 -24.33
C VAL A 93 -37.12 31.76 -24.25
N GLU A 94 -38.35 31.53 -24.72
CA GLU A 94 -38.94 30.18 -24.87
C GLU A 94 -38.08 29.25 -25.74
N PHE A 95 -37.64 29.75 -26.89
CA PHE A 95 -36.77 29.01 -27.79
C PHE A 95 -35.44 28.65 -27.12
N ILE A 96 -34.80 29.60 -26.44
CA ILE A 96 -33.53 29.36 -25.72
C ILE A 96 -33.73 28.36 -24.58
N VAL A 97 -34.79 28.49 -23.78
CA VAL A 97 -35.10 27.54 -22.70
C VAL A 97 -35.35 26.14 -23.27
N GLY A 98 -36.08 26.05 -24.39
CA GLY A 98 -36.32 24.80 -25.10
C GLY A 98 -35.02 24.14 -25.56
N GLU A 99 -34.10 24.93 -26.12
CA GLU A 99 -32.84 24.42 -26.65
C GLU A 99 -31.83 24.09 -25.56
N ILE A 100 -31.79 24.87 -24.46
CA ILE A 100 -31.05 24.52 -23.25
C ILE A 100 -31.56 23.19 -22.68
N ASN A 101 -32.87 22.98 -22.61
CA ASN A 101 -33.45 21.72 -22.11
C ASN A 101 -33.15 20.53 -23.04
N ARG A 102 -33.26 20.71 -24.37
CA ARG A 102 -32.90 19.68 -25.36
C ARG A 102 -31.43 19.30 -25.27
N THR A 103 -30.58 20.31 -25.13
CA THR A 103 -29.13 20.13 -24.93
C THR A 103 -28.84 19.41 -23.62
N LEU A 104 -29.53 19.78 -22.54
CA LEU A 104 -29.39 19.16 -21.22
C LEU A 104 -29.72 17.67 -21.21
N ASP A 105 -30.71 17.25 -22.00
CA ASP A 105 -31.05 15.83 -22.17
C ASP A 105 -29.97 15.05 -22.96
N GLU A 106 -29.30 15.71 -23.89
CA GLU A 106 -28.16 15.15 -24.66
C GLU A 106 -26.83 15.21 -23.86
N ALA A 107 -26.75 16.10 -22.86
CA ALA A 107 -25.57 16.51 -22.10
C ALA A 107 -25.03 15.53 -21.04
N LYS A 108 -25.22 14.21 -21.19
CA LYS A 108 -24.55 13.20 -20.32
C LYS A 108 -23.01 13.25 -20.37
N LYS A 109 -22.43 14.14 -21.18
CA LYS A 109 -21.00 14.33 -21.44
C LYS A 109 -20.46 15.75 -21.13
N ILE A 110 -21.26 16.70 -20.64
CA ILE A 110 -20.75 18.05 -20.33
C ILE A 110 -19.80 17.95 -19.13
N PRO A 111 -18.57 18.51 -19.17
CA PRO A 111 -17.64 18.45 -18.03
C PRO A 111 -18.19 19.20 -16.80
N VAL A 112 -17.87 18.72 -15.59
CA VAL A 112 -18.37 19.24 -14.30
C VAL A 112 -18.25 20.76 -14.18
N ASP A 113 -17.07 21.31 -14.51
CA ASP A 113 -16.78 22.73 -14.40
C ASP A 113 -17.75 23.60 -15.24
N TRP A 114 -18.21 23.06 -16.36
CA TRP A 114 -19.13 23.74 -17.27
C TRP A 114 -20.57 23.71 -16.76
N ALA A 115 -20.99 22.60 -16.14
CA ALA A 115 -22.31 22.51 -15.53
C ALA A 115 -22.48 23.55 -14.41
N TYR A 116 -21.43 23.75 -13.59
CA TYR A 116 -21.43 24.80 -12.56
C TYR A 116 -21.38 26.21 -13.15
N LEU A 117 -20.56 26.45 -14.18
CA LEU A 117 -20.48 27.75 -14.86
C LEU A 117 -21.82 28.15 -15.51
N LEU A 118 -22.47 27.21 -16.22
CA LEU A 118 -23.78 27.44 -16.85
C LEU A 118 -24.88 27.66 -15.81
N ALA A 119 -24.84 26.95 -14.68
CA ALA A 119 -25.80 27.16 -13.60
C ALA A 119 -25.63 28.54 -12.92
N ASP A 120 -24.39 29.03 -12.76
CA ASP A 120 -24.12 30.37 -12.22
C ASP A 120 -24.62 31.47 -13.17
N GLU A 121 -24.42 31.30 -14.49
CA GLU A 121 -24.93 32.25 -15.48
C GLU A 121 -26.45 32.24 -15.61
N LEU A 122 -27.08 31.07 -15.53
CA LEU A 122 -28.54 30.97 -15.45
C LEU A 122 -29.08 31.70 -14.22
N ASP A 123 -28.42 31.60 -13.06
CA ASP A 123 -28.82 32.33 -11.85
C ASP A 123 -28.69 33.85 -12.02
N LYS A 124 -27.65 34.33 -12.72
CA LYS A 124 -27.52 35.76 -13.06
C LYS A 124 -28.67 36.21 -13.96
N VAL A 125 -28.98 35.46 -15.02
CA VAL A 125 -30.13 35.72 -15.90
C VAL A 125 -31.44 35.74 -15.12
N ILE A 126 -31.65 34.79 -14.22
CA ILE A 126 -32.84 34.73 -13.37
C ILE A 126 -32.90 35.95 -12.43
N SER A 127 -31.78 36.41 -11.89
CA SER A 127 -31.74 37.58 -11.02
C SER A 127 -32.11 38.87 -11.76
N VAL A 128 -31.71 39.00 -13.02
CA VAL A 128 -32.13 40.07 -13.94
C VAL A 128 -33.60 39.92 -14.30
N ALA A 129 -34.09 38.70 -14.57
CA ALA A 129 -35.52 38.46 -14.83
C ALA A 129 -36.41 38.85 -13.63
N ARG A 130 -35.90 38.83 -12.38
CA ARG A 130 -36.65 39.30 -11.20
C ARG A 130 -36.91 40.80 -11.21
N THR A 131 -36.06 41.61 -11.85
CA THR A 131 -36.25 43.07 -11.87
C THR A 131 -37.31 43.52 -12.88
N PHE A 132 -37.68 42.67 -13.84
CA PHE A 132 -38.78 42.91 -14.81
C PHE A 132 -40.19 42.65 -14.23
N HIS A 133 -40.43 43.08 -12.99
CA HIS A 133 -41.56 42.69 -12.14
C HIS A 133 -42.97 43.14 -12.56
N SER A 134 -43.22 43.47 -13.82
CA SER A 134 -44.55 43.87 -14.30
C SER A 134 -45.08 42.89 -15.34
N GLU A 135 -45.98 42.03 -14.84
CA GLU A 135 -47.13 41.43 -15.54
C GLU A 135 -47.02 39.99 -16.09
N GLY A 136 -47.77 39.09 -15.43
CA GLY A 136 -48.40 37.93 -16.08
C GLY A 136 -47.93 36.55 -15.60
N GLN A 137 -48.88 35.61 -15.48
CA GLN A 137 -48.64 34.19 -15.16
C GLN A 137 -47.57 33.51 -16.03
N ARG A 138 -47.27 34.03 -17.23
CA ARG A 138 -46.26 33.49 -18.15
C ARG A 138 -44.82 33.71 -17.66
N GLY A 139 -44.49 34.87 -17.10
CA GLY A 139 -43.15 35.14 -16.55
C GLY A 139 -42.81 34.23 -15.36
N GLU A 140 -43.82 33.92 -14.55
CA GLU A 140 -43.71 32.99 -13.43
C GLU A 140 -43.41 31.55 -13.89
N ILE A 141 -43.99 31.10 -15.01
CA ILE A 141 -43.73 29.78 -15.61
C ILE A 141 -42.29 29.70 -16.12
N HIS A 142 -41.81 30.70 -16.85
CA HIS A 142 -40.41 30.75 -17.32
C HIS A 142 -39.41 30.73 -16.18
N ARG A 143 -39.67 31.50 -15.13
CA ARG A 143 -38.81 31.55 -13.95
C ARG A 143 -38.69 30.19 -13.29
N ARG A 144 -39.80 29.44 -13.19
CA ARG A 144 -39.79 28.06 -12.67
C ARG A 144 -39.00 27.12 -13.58
N GLN A 145 -39.15 27.24 -14.90
CA GLN A 145 -38.40 26.43 -15.86
C GLN A 145 -36.89 26.70 -15.80
N LEU A 146 -36.47 27.97 -15.73
CA LEU A 146 -35.07 28.36 -15.59
C LEU A 146 -34.46 27.87 -14.28
N HIS A 147 -35.18 28.03 -13.16
CA HIS A 147 -34.74 27.47 -11.87
C HIS A 147 -34.63 25.94 -11.92
N HIS A 148 -35.56 25.26 -12.59
CA HIS A 148 -35.51 23.81 -12.75
C HIS A 148 -34.29 23.38 -13.56
N ALA A 149 -34.00 24.04 -14.69
CA ALA A 149 -32.83 23.77 -15.52
C ALA A 149 -31.51 24.01 -14.77
N ALA A 150 -31.39 25.13 -14.04
CA ALA A 150 -30.22 25.41 -13.21
C ALA A 150 -29.99 24.34 -12.13
N ASN A 151 -31.07 23.85 -11.51
CA ASN A 151 -30.98 22.77 -10.53
C ASN A 151 -30.57 21.43 -11.17
N LEU A 152 -31.06 21.10 -12.37
CA LEU A 152 -30.65 19.90 -13.10
C LEU A 152 -29.16 19.94 -13.48
N LEU A 153 -28.65 21.08 -13.94
CA LEU A 153 -27.22 21.27 -14.23
C LEU A 153 -26.35 21.05 -12.99
N ARG A 154 -26.73 21.63 -11.85
CA ARG A 154 -26.03 21.42 -10.57
C ARG A 154 -26.02 19.95 -10.16
N GLN A 155 -27.16 19.26 -10.30
CA GLN A 155 -27.25 17.83 -10.01
C GLN A 155 -26.36 17.00 -10.95
N ALA A 156 -26.32 17.32 -12.25
CA ALA A 156 -25.46 16.63 -13.21
C ALA A 156 -23.96 16.83 -12.89
N GLY A 157 -23.55 18.06 -12.58
CA GLY A 157 -22.19 18.39 -12.16
C GLY A 157 -21.78 17.63 -10.90
N ALA A 158 -22.64 17.64 -9.87
CA ALA A 158 -22.41 16.91 -8.62
C ALA A 158 -22.30 15.39 -8.84
N VAL A 159 -23.13 14.79 -9.70
CA VAL A 159 -23.06 13.36 -10.01
C VAL A 159 -21.76 12.99 -10.71
N GLN A 160 -21.27 13.81 -11.64
CA GLN A 160 -20.01 13.53 -12.33
C GLN A 160 -18.79 13.77 -11.45
N GLU A 161 -18.82 14.78 -10.57
CA GLU A 161 -17.82 14.97 -9.53
C GLU A 161 -17.73 13.74 -8.61
N LEU A 162 -18.87 13.23 -8.15
CA LEU A 162 -18.94 11.99 -7.37
C LEU A 162 -18.38 10.78 -8.14
N ARG A 163 -18.61 10.67 -9.46
CA ARG A 163 -18.01 9.61 -10.29
C ARG A 163 -16.50 9.72 -10.38
N THR A 164 -15.97 10.93 -10.51
CA THR A 164 -14.53 11.17 -10.54
C THR A 164 -13.91 10.86 -9.19
N ILE A 165 -14.53 11.29 -8.09
CA ILE A 165 -14.08 10.99 -6.72
C ILE A 165 -14.10 9.49 -6.46
N THR A 166 -15.17 8.78 -6.82
CA THR A 166 -15.27 7.32 -6.64
C THR A 166 -14.25 6.56 -7.49
N THR A 167 -14.01 7.00 -8.74
CA THR A 167 -12.97 6.43 -9.59
C THR A 167 -11.57 6.65 -8.99
N ASN A 168 -11.26 7.87 -8.57
CA ASN A 168 -9.98 8.19 -7.93
C ASN A 168 -9.80 7.43 -6.62
N ALA A 169 -10.87 7.32 -5.82
CA ALA A 169 -10.86 6.56 -4.57
C ALA A 169 -10.62 5.06 -4.82
N SER A 170 -11.28 4.46 -5.81
CA SER A 170 -11.05 3.05 -6.16
C SER A 170 -9.63 2.79 -6.67
N GLN A 171 -9.07 3.68 -7.49
CA GLN A 171 -7.67 3.58 -7.93
C GLN A 171 -6.68 3.76 -6.76
N ALA A 172 -6.94 4.70 -5.86
CA ALA A 172 -6.13 4.91 -4.67
C ALA A 172 -6.16 3.68 -3.75
N LEU A 173 -7.33 3.08 -3.56
CA LEU A 173 -7.50 1.83 -2.79
C LEU A 173 -6.69 0.69 -3.43
N GLN A 174 -6.80 0.49 -4.74
CA GLN A 174 -6.04 -0.55 -5.45
C GLN A 174 -4.52 -0.34 -5.34
N ARG A 175 -4.04 0.91 -5.39
CA ARG A 175 -2.61 1.24 -5.18
C ARG A 175 -2.19 0.96 -3.74
N ALA A 176 -3.04 1.26 -2.76
CA ALA A 176 -2.78 0.99 -1.35
C ALA A 176 -2.70 -0.52 -1.08
N GLU A 177 -3.65 -1.31 -1.60
CA GLU A 177 -3.65 -2.78 -1.49
C GLU A 177 -2.41 -3.41 -2.11
N ASN A 178 -2.04 -3.00 -3.33
CA ASN A 178 -0.83 -3.47 -4.00
C ASN A 178 0.45 -3.11 -3.22
N SER A 179 0.49 -1.92 -2.60
CA SER A 179 1.62 -1.48 -1.80
C SER A 179 1.71 -2.27 -0.49
N ALA A 180 0.58 -2.51 0.17
CA ALA A 180 0.50 -3.35 1.37
C ALA A 180 0.95 -4.79 1.08
N PHE A 181 0.51 -5.36 -0.05
CA PHE A 181 0.94 -6.69 -0.50
C PHE A 181 2.45 -6.77 -0.75
N LYS A 182 3.02 -5.79 -1.47
CA LYS A 182 4.48 -5.71 -1.71
C LYS A 182 5.26 -5.56 -0.41
N ALA A 183 4.78 -4.72 0.51
CA ALA A 183 5.40 -4.51 1.81
C ALA A 183 5.36 -5.81 2.66
N SER A 184 4.24 -6.51 2.70
CA SER A 184 4.12 -7.80 3.38
C SER A 184 5.08 -8.86 2.79
N LYS A 185 5.16 -8.97 1.47
CA LYS A 185 6.09 -9.88 0.79
C LYS A 185 7.56 -9.53 1.09
N ALA A 186 7.90 -8.24 1.10
CA ALA A 186 9.25 -7.77 1.44
C ALA A 186 9.59 -8.05 2.91
N ALA A 187 8.64 -7.82 3.84
CA ALA A 187 8.82 -8.15 5.25
C ALA A 187 9.03 -9.66 5.47
N GLY A 188 8.25 -10.50 4.77
CA GLY A 188 8.44 -11.96 4.79
C GLY A 188 9.82 -12.39 4.26
N SER A 189 10.26 -11.83 3.14
CA SER A 189 11.59 -12.11 2.59
C SER A 189 12.72 -11.66 3.51
N THR A 190 12.59 -10.48 4.13
CA THR A 190 13.57 -9.97 5.10
C THR A 190 13.60 -10.83 6.36
N GLY A 191 12.44 -11.23 6.89
CA GLY A 191 12.34 -12.13 8.03
C GLY A 191 13.03 -13.48 7.76
N ASN A 192 12.78 -14.09 6.61
CA ASN A 192 13.43 -15.34 6.21
C ASN A 192 14.95 -15.17 6.06
N ASN A 193 15.41 -14.03 5.52
CA ASN A 193 16.84 -13.74 5.39
C ASN A 193 17.52 -13.58 6.76
N ILE A 194 16.91 -12.86 7.69
CA ILE A 194 17.42 -12.70 9.06
C ILE A 194 17.49 -14.05 9.77
N LEU A 195 16.44 -14.86 9.67
CA LEU A 195 16.41 -16.19 10.29
C LEU A 195 17.49 -17.10 9.68
N ALA A 196 17.62 -17.10 8.35
CA ALA A 196 18.68 -17.85 7.67
C ALA A 196 20.08 -17.39 8.08
N GLN A 197 20.27 -16.08 8.29
CA GLN A 197 21.53 -15.54 8.79
C GLN A 197 21.83 -16.04 10.22
N HIS A 198 20.85 -16.05 11.12
CA HIS A 198 21.03 -16.59 12.46
C HIS A 198 21.43 -18.07 12.46
N TYR A 199 20.80 -18.90 11.64
CA TYR A 199 21.20 -20.31 11.50
C TYR A 199 22.58 -20.47 10.87
N GLN A 200 22.95 -19.59 9.94
CA GLN A 200 24.30 -19.58 9.36
C GLN A 200 25.36 -19.23 10.41
N ASP A 201 25.09 -18.22 11.24
CA ASP A 201 26.00 -17.80 12.32
C ASP A 201 26.12 -18.89 13.39
N LEU A 202 24.99 -19.53 13.74
CA LEU A 202 24.99 -20.72 14.60
C LEU A 202 25.85 -21.84 14.00
N ALA A 203 25.70 -22.14 12.71
CA ALA A 203 26.48 -23.18 12.04
C ALA A 203 27.99 -22.90 12.11
N VAL A 204 28.40 -21.65 11.91
CA VAL A 204 29.81 -21.23 12.02
C VAL A 204 30.30 -21.38 13.46
N ASN A 205 29.55 -20.88 14.44
CA ASN A 205 29.92 -20.95 15.86
C ASN A 205 30.06 -22.40 16.35
N GLU A 206 29.11 -23.26 16.01
CA GLU A 206 29.12 -24.68 16.33
C GLU A 206 30.30 -25.40 15.66
N SER A 207 30.59 -25.09 14.40
CA SER A 207 31.74 -25.65 13.69
C SER A 207 33.07 -25.25 14.36
N THR A 208 33.25 -23.97 14.71
CA THR A 208 34.47 -23.53 15.41
C THR A 208 34.63 -24.19 16.78
N THR A 209 33.53 -24.39 17.51
CA THR A 209 33.51 -25.06 18.80
C THR A 209 33.86 -26.54 18.66
N ALA A 210 33.33 -27.22 17.64
CA ALA A 210 33.72 -28.58 17.31
C ALA A 210 35.22 -28.72 17.03
N HIS A 211 35.83 -27.75 16.33
CA HIS A 211 37.27 -27.74 16.08
C HIS A 211 38.08 -27.60 17.37
N LYS A 212 37.64 -26.75 18.32
CA LYS A 212 38.27 -26.62 19.64
C LYS A 212 38.20 -27.94 20.42
N PHE A 213 37.04 -28.59 20.50
CA PHE A 213 36.91 -29.89 21.17
C PHE A 213 37.75 -30.99 20.50
N ARG A 214 37.84 -30.99 19.18
CA ARG A 214 38.72 -31.91 18.45
C ARG A 214 40.19 -31.69 18.82
N LEU A 215 40.64 -30.42 18.89
CA LEU A 215 42.00 -30.10 19.29
C LEU A 215 42.28 -30.59 20.72
N TRP A 216 41.37 -30.32 21.65
CA TRP A 216 41.49 -30.81 23.03
C TRP A 216 41.50 -32.34 23.12
N THR A 217 40.69 -33.03 22.31
CA THR A 217 40.71 -34.49 22.19
C THR A 217 42.08 -35.01 21.76
N ILE A 218 42.70 -34.36 20.75
CA ILE A 218 44.03 -34.74 20.26
C ILE A 218 45.06 -34.54 21.36
N ILE A 219 45.05 -33.38 22.03
CA ILE A 219 45.97 -33.07 23.14
C ILE A 219 45.81 -34.09 24.27
N SER A 220 44.59 -34.36 24.71
CA SER A 220 44.33 -35.30 25.81
C SER A 220 44.72 -36.74 25.45
N THR A 221 44.52 -37.14 24.18
CA THR A 221 44.94 -38.45 23.68
C THR A 221 46.47 -38.58 23.67
N ILE A 222 47.19 -37.54 23.23
CA ILE A 222 48.67 -37.51 23.25
C ILE A 222 49.17 -37.57 24.69
N VAL A 223 48.60 -36.78 25.61
CA VAL A 223 48.97 -36.80 27.03
C VAL A 223 48.68 -38.17 27.65
N GLY A 224 47.52 -38.77 27.39
CA GLY A 224 47.17 -40.11 27.85
C GLY A 224 48.12 -41.18 27.32
N GLY A 225 48.49 -41.09 26.04
CA GLY A 225 49.48 -41.95 25.41
C GLY A 225 50.88 -41.79 26.01
N ALA A 226 51.31 -40.56 26.30
CA ALA A 226 52.57 -40.29 26.96
C ALA A 226 52.60 -40.84 28.40
N ILE A 227 51.53 -40.64 29.18
CA ILE A 227 51.40 -41.20 30.54
C ILE A 227 51.46 -42.74 30.50
N ALA A 228 50.67 -43.36 29.60
CA ALA A 228 50.69 -44.81 29.42
C ALA A 228 52.09 -45.31 28.99
N GLY A 229 52.74 -44.59 28.07
CA GLY A 229 54.11 -44.87 27.64
C GLY A 229 55.13 -44.77 28.77
N ILE A 230 55.06 -43.73 29.61
CA ILE A 230 55.90 -43.58 30.81
C ILE A 230 55.68 -44.75 31.78
N PHE A 231 54.43 -45.18 31.99
CA PHE A 231 54.12 -46.30 32.87
C PHE A 231 54.63 -47.65 32.37
N VAL A 232 54.65 -47.87 31.05
CA VAL A 232 55.09 -49.13 30.43
C VAL A 232 56.60 -49.16 30.19
N LEU A 233 57.17 -48.06 29.69
CA LEU A 233 58.56 -47.99 29.24
C LEU A 233 59.50 -47.33 30.26
N GLY A 234 58.97 -46.59 31.25
CA GLY A 234 59.80 -45.83 32.19
C GLY A 234 60.78 -46.70 32.98
N SER A 235 60.39 -47.91 33.36
CA SER A 235 61.28 -48.87 34.02
C SER A 235 62.44 -49.30 33.12
N SER A 236 62.19 -49.51 31.82
CA SER A 236 63.22 -49.88 30.85
C SER A 236 64.21 -48.74 30.54
N LEU A 237 63.82 -47.49 30.78
CA LEU A 237 64.64 -46.29 30.58
C LEU A 237 65.46 -45.91 31.82
N GLY A 238 65.48 -46.76 32.86
CA GLY A 238 66.27 -46.54 34.08
C GLY A 238 65.64 -45.55 35.06
N TRP A 239 64.32 -45.34 35.01
CA TRP A 239 63.61 -44.57 36.03
C TRP A 239 63.19 -45.49 37.18
N ASP A 240 64.10 -45.69 38.14
CA ASP A 240 63.92 -46.61 39.27
C ASP A 240 62.63 -46.35 40.07
N LYS A 241 62.21 -45.09 40.18
CA LYS A 241 60.96 -44.69 40.86
C LYS A 241 59.68 -45.19 40.20
N LEU A 242 59.76 -45.69 38.96
CA LEU A 242 58.62 -46.22 38.21
C LEU A 242 58.60 -47.75 38.16
N GLN A 243 59.61 -48.43 38.70
CA GLN A 243 59.57 -49.88 38.88
C GLN A 243 58.43 -50.23 39.84
N ILE A 244 57.63 -51.22 39.46
CA ILE A 244 56.57 -51.79 40.29
C ILE A 244 57.07 -53.16 40.68
N ASP A 245 57.20 -53.42 41.98
CA ASP A 245 57.48 -54.76 42.49
C ASP A 245 56.32 -55.69 42.11
N SER A 246 56.60 -56.97 41.85
CA SER A 246 55.58 -57.94 41.41
C SER A 246 54.37 -58.03 42.35
N ASP A 247 54.56 -57.68 43.61
CA ASP A 247 53.56 -57.81 44.67
C ASP A 247 52.77 -56.50 44.89
N ASP A 248 53.15 -55.41 44.21
CA ASP A 248 52.56 -54.08 44.37
C ASP A 248 51.45 -53.81 43.35
N TRP A 249 50.39 -54.60 43.44
CA TRP A 249 49.21 -54.49 42.58
C TRP A 249 48.46 -53.15 42.76
N VAL A 250 48.63 -52.48 43.90
CA VAL A 250 47.97 -51.20 44.19
C VAL A 250 48.44 -50.11 43.23
N HIS A 251 49.76 -49.97 43.03
CA HIS A 251 50.31 -49.00 42.08
C HIS A 251 49.93 -49.31 40.64
N LEU A 252 49.83 -50.61 40.28
CA LEU A 252 49.35 -51.02 38.96
C LEU A 252 47.90 -50.56 38.71
N VAL A 253 47.01 -50.80 39.67
CA VAL A 253 45.60 -50.38 39.59
C VAL A 253 45.49 -48.87 39.53
N GLN A 254 46.25 -48.12 40.34
CA GLN A 254 46.27 -46.65 40.30
C GLN A 254 46.70 -46.12 38.93
N ARG A 255 47.75 -46.68 38.33
CA ARG A 255 48.20 -46.31 36.98
C ARG A 255 47.14 -46.62 35.94
N ALA A 256 46.52 -47.81 36.01
CA ALA A 256 45.44 -48.20 35.11
C ALA A 256 44.24 -47.26 35.20
N ILE A 257 43.75 -46.96 36.40
CA ILE A 257 42.65 -46.00 36.63
C ILE A 257 43.02 -44.62 36.06
N THR A 258 44.24 -44.15 36.30
CA THR A 258 44.71 -42.86 35.79
C THR A 258 44.70 -42.81 34.26
N THR A 259 45.22 -43.84 33.60
CA THR A 259 45.22 -43.96 32.14
C THR A 259 43.79 -44.02 31.60
N VAL A 260 42.93 -44.84 32.20
CA VAL A 260 41.51 -44.96 31.83
C VAL A 260 40.78 -43.62 31.99
N ALA A 261 41.05 -42.87 33.06
CA ALA A 261 40.43 -41.55 33.28
C ALA A 261 40.81 -40.55 32.17
N VAL A 262 42.08 -40.49 31.75
CA VAL A 262 42.54 -39.58 30.69
C VAL A 262 41.98 -39.97 29.33
N PHE A 263 41.95 -41.26 28.99
CA PHE A 263 41.31 -41.73 27.75
C PHE A 263 39.78 -41.57 27.79
N GLY A 264 39.15 -41.73 28.95
CA GLY A 264 37.73 -41.46 29.16
C GLY A 264 37.37 -39.99 28.90
N LEU A 265 38.19 -39.06 29.40
CA LEU A 265 38.06 -37.63 29.10
C LEU A 265 38.23 -37.37 27.60
N SER A 266 39.23 -37.99 26.96
CA SER A 266 39.46 -37.86 25.52
C SER A 266 38.25 -38.34 24.71
N ALA A 267 37.67 -39.48 25.07
CA ALA A 267 36.47 -40.01 24.43
C ALA A 267 35.25 -39.09 24.61
N TYR A 268 35.09 -38.49 25.80
CA TYR A 268 34.04 -37.50 26.04
C TYR A 268 34.20 -36.26 25.17
N LEU A 269 35.42 -35.69 25.08
CA LEU A 269 35.71 -34.53 24.24
C LEU A 269 35.49 -34.85 22.75
N ALA A 270 35.84 -36.07 22.32
CA ALA A 270 35.60 -36.53 20.95
C ALA A 270 34.09 -36.57 20.63
N ARG A 271 33.28 -37.03 21.59
CA ARG A 271 31.81 -37.05 21.48
C ARG A 271 31.25 -35.63 21.39
N GLN A 272 31.71 -34.72 22.25
CA GLN A 272 31.29 -33.31 22.20
C GLN A 272 31.64 -32.68 20.84
N ALA A 273 32.85 -32.91 20.33
CA ALA A 273 33.24 -32.45 19.00
C ALA A 273 32.30 -32.97 17.90
N HIS A 274 31.84 -34.22 18.00
CA HIS A 274 30.88 -34.80 17.06
C HIS A 274 29.50 -34.14 17.15
N GLN A 275 28.98 -33.93 18.37
CA GLN A 275 27.68 -33.27 18.59
C GLN A 275 27.66 -31.86 17.98
N HIS A 276 28.69 -31.05 18.26
CA HIS A 276 28.82 -29.70 17.68
C HIS A 276 28.90 -29.73 16.13
N ARG A 277 29.55 -30.73 15.51
CA ARG A 277 29.54 -30.87 14.04
C ARG A 277 28.17 -31.19 13.48
N MET A 278 27.43 -32.07 14.15
CA MET A 278 26.08 -32.41 13.73
C MET A 278 25.17 -31.18 13.81
N MET A 279 25.26 -30.41 14.90
CA MET A 279 24.51 -29.17 15.07
C MET A 279 24.88 -28.13 14.00
N ALA A 280 26.18 -27.99 13.70
CA ALA A 280 26.66 -27.10 12.64
C ALA A 280 26.08 -27.47 11.26
N ASN A 281 26.10 -28.77 10.92
CA ASN A 281 25.56 -29.25 9.65
C ASN A 281 24.04 -29.07 9.58
N TRP A 282 23.33 -29.34 10.68
CA TRP A 282 21.88 -29.13 10.76
C TRP A 282 21.52 -27.65 10.56
N ALA A 283 22.15 -26.75 11.33
CA ALA A 283 21.91 -25.31 11.22
C ALA A 283 22.27 -24.79 9.83
N GLY A 284 23.40 -25.21 9.26
CA GLY A 284 23.79 -24.83 7.89
C GLY A 284 22.79 -25.31 6.85
N SER A 285 22.25 -26.52 6.99
CA SER A 285 21.21 -27.03 6.09
C SER A 285 19.90 -26.22 6.20
N LEU A 286 19.50 -25.81 7.40
CA LEU A 286 18.32 -24.97 7.60
C LEU A 286 18.52 -23.56 7.03
N ALA A 287 19.70 -22.97 7.19
CA ALA A 287 20.01 -21.67 6.59
C ALA A 287 19.85 -21.69 5.06
N VAL A 288 20.32 -22.76 4.40
CA VAL A 288 20.15 -22.94 2.94
C VAL A 288 18.68 -23.18 2.59
N GLN A 289 17.98 -24.03 3.34
CA GLN A 289 16.56 -24.30 3.09
C GLN A 289 15.73 -23.02 3.21
N LEU A 290 15.92 -22.21 4.27
CA LEU A 290 15.22 -20.93 4.45
C LEU A 290 15.41 -19.97 3.28
N LYS A 291 16.61 -19.91 2.70
CA LYS A 291 16.91 -19.06 1.54
C LYS A 291 16.32 -19.57 0.23
N THR A 292 16.14 -20.88 0.10
CA THR A 292 15.72 -21.53 -1.16
C THR A 292 14.24 -21.94 -1.17
N PHE A 293 13.59 -21.94 -0.01
CA PHE A 293 12.24 -22.49 0.15
C PHE A 293 11.18 -21.77 -0.68
N GLU A 294 11.16 -20.44 -0.70
CA GLU A 294 10.19 -19.71 -1.53
C GLU A 294 10.40 -19.95 -3.04
N ALA A 295 11.64 -20.08 -3.49
CA ALA A 295 11.94 -20.42 -4.88
C ALA A 295 11.50 -21.85 -5.23
N PHE A 296 11.57 -22.78 -4.26
CA PHE A 296 11.04 -24.12 -4.41
C PHE A 296 9.50 -24.16 -4.49
N LEU A 297 8.81 -23.26 -3.79
CA LEU A 297 7.34 -23.16 -3.81
C LEU A 297 6.78 -22.46 -5.06
N ASP A 298 7.58 -21.61 -5.72
CA ASP A 298 7.14 -20.81 -6.88
C ASP A 298 6.47 -21.61 -8.02
N PRO A 299 7.00 -22.78 -8.46
CA PRO A 299 6.35 -23.56 -9.53
C PRO A 299 5.06 -24.28 -9.11
N ILE A 300 4.74 -24.34 -7.81
CA ILE A 300 3.58 -25.09 -7.31
C ILE A 300 2.32 -24.22 -7.43
N LYS A 301 1.41 -24.58 -8.33
CA LYS A 301 0.17 -23.80 -8.58
C LYS A 301 -0.92 -24.03 -7.53
N SER A 302 -0.94 -25.19 -6.89
CA SER A 302 -1.95 -25.51 -5.87
C SER A 302 -1.61 -24.81 -4.56
N GLU A 303 -2.50 -23.92 -4.12
CA GLU A 303 -2.36 -23.17 -2.87
C GLU A 303 -2.38 -24.11 -1.64
N GLU A 304 -3.27 -25.10 -1.64
CA GLU A 304 -3.35 -26.11 -0.58
C GLU A 304 -2.03 -26.87 -0.38
N VAL A 305 -1.37 -27.25 -1.47
CA VAL A 305 -0.07 -27.93 -1.40
C VAL A 305 1.03 -27.00 -0.89
N ARG A 306 1.01 -25.72 -1.29
CA ARG A 306 1.98 -24.73 -0.78
C ARG A 306 1.84 -24.53 0.72
N ASP A 307 0.62 -24.43 1.22
CA ASP A 307 0.37 -24.21 2.64
C ASP A 307 0.74 -25.45 3.47
N LEU A 308 0.42 -26.65 2.99
CA LEU A 308 0.88 -27.89 3.62
C LEU A 308 2.41 -27.95 3.72
N LEU A 309 3.11 -27.57 2.65
CA LEU A 309 4.57 -27.53 2.64
C LEU A 309 5.12 -26.46 3.57
N ARG A 310 4.50 -25.27 3.65
CA ARG A 310 4.86 -24.21 4.61
C ARG A 310 4.70 -24.67 6.04
N THR A 311 3.57 -25.30 6.38
CA THR A 311 3.34 -25.85 7.72
C THR A 311 4.39 -26.90 8.06
N SER A 312 4.64 -27.85 7.15
CA SER A 312 5.64 -28.90 7.37
C SER A 312 7.06 -28.33 7.55
N PHE A 313 7.40 -27.31 6.76
CA PHE A 313 8.68 -26.61 6.88
C PHE A 313 8.77 -25.81 8.19
N ALA A 314 7.71 -25.09 8.57
CA ALA A 314 7.65 -24.37 9.82
C ALA A 314 7.79 -25.31 11.03
N THR A 315 7.13 -26.47 11.03
CA THR A 315 7.30 -27.49 12.08
C THR A 315 8.75 -27.99 12.17
N ARG A 316 9.47 -28.08 11.05
CA ARG A 316 10.89 -28.47 11.05
C ARG A 316 11.82 -27.35 11.53
N VAL A 317 11.53 -26.10 11.17
CA VAL A 317 12.35 -24.93 11.55
C VAL A 317 12.17 -24.59 13.03
N PHE A 318 10.93 -24.62 13.52
CA PHE A 318 10.57 -24.24 14.89
C PHE A 318 10.38 -25.43 15.85
N GLY A 319 10.46 -26.66 15.33
CA GLY A 319 10.38 -27.87 16.15
C GLY A 319 11.70 -28.19 16.86
N ASP A 320 11.67 -29.26 17.65
CA ASP A 320 12.85 -29.74 18.36
C ASP A 320 13.99 -30.06 17.39
N HIS A 321 15.21 -29.69 17.77
CA HIS A 321 16.39 -30.08 17.02
C HIS A 321 16.48 -31.62 16.96
N PRO A 322 17.01 -32.19 15.88
CA PRO A 322 17.08 -33.64 15.74
C PRO A 322 17.76 -34.26 16.97
N VAL A 323 17.07 -35.19 17.61
CA VAL A 323 17.62 -35.95 18.74
C VAL A 323 18.87 -36.67 18.24
N ILE A 324 20.03 -36.26 18.76
CA ILE A 324 21.29 -36.84 18.34
C ILE A 324 21.33 -38.27 18.87
N LYS A 325 21.21 -39.26 17.98
CA LYS A 325 21.37 -40.67 18.34
C LYS A 325 22.71 -40.86 19.04
N GLY A 326 22.65 -41.21 20.32
CA GLY A 326 23.84 -41.23 21.16
C GLY A 326 24.00 -39.97 22.02
N GLU A 327 22.95 -39.26 22.39
CA GLU A 327 22.87 -38.73 23.76
C GLU A 327 22.78 -39.93 24.71
N PRO A 328 23.56 -39.99 25.80
CA PRO A 328 23.31 -41.00 26.80
C PRO A 328 21.91 -40.69 27.34
N SER A 329 20.99 -41.65 27.30
CA SER A 329 19.98 -41.69 28.38
C SER A 329 20.76 -41.47 29.66
N GLU A 330 20.29 -40.64 30.59
CA GLU A 330 20.99 -40.18 31.81
C GLU A 330 21.73 -41.25 32.66
N ILE A 331 21.61 -42.53 32.30
CA ILE A 331 22.51 -43.63 32.63
C ILE A 331 23.94 -43.33 32.13
N GLY A 332 24.63 -42.52 32.93
CA GLY A 332 25.94 -41.94 32.65
C GLY A 332 27.10 -42.94 32.61
N THR A 333 28.28 -42.36 32.41
CA THR A 333 29.62 -42.96 32.47
C THR A 333 29.86 -43.91 33.66
N ALA A 334 29.05 -43.82 34.72
CA ALA A 334 28.97 -44.80 35.81
C ALA A 334 28.77 -46.24 35.32
N GLY A 335 27.92 -46.48 34.31
CA GLY A 335 27.64 -47.84 33.84
C GLY A 335 28.82 -48.52 33.12
N VAL A 336 29.74 -47.74 32.53
CA VAL A 336 30.95 -48.32 31.90
C VAL A 336 32.01 -48.66 32.94
N ALA A 337 32.17 -47.81 33.96
CA ALA A 337 33.07 -48.08 35.09
C ALA A 337 32.56 -49.24 35.95
N GLU A 338 31.26 -49.30 36.24
CA GLU A 338 30.63 -50.44 36.92
C GLU A 338 30.81 -51.73 36.13
N LYS A 339 30.57 -51.73 34.81
CA LYS A 339 30.74 -52.93 33.99
C LYS A 339 32.20 -53.39 33.89
N ALA A 340 33.15 -52.47 33.92
CA ALA A 340 34.58 -52.78 33.99
C ALA A 340 34.98 -53.35 35.37
N LEU A 341 34.47 -52.76 36.46
CA LEU A 341 34.67 -53.26 37.82
C LEU A 341 34.04 -54.65 38.02
N ASP A 342 32.84 -54.87 37.49
CA ASP A 342 32.12 -56.13 37.58
C ASP A 342 32.84 -57.25 36.81
N MET A 343 33.45 -56.92 35.66
CA MET A 343 34.33 -57.86 34.93
C MET A 343 35.62 -58.18 35.70
N LEU A 344 36.22 -57.19 36.38
CA LEU A 344 37.43 -57.39 37.20
C LEU A 344 37.13 -58.23 38.45
N ALA A 345 36.03 -57.93 39.15
CA ALA A 345 35.58 -58.68 40.33
C ALA A 345 35.25 -60.15 39.97
N LYS A 346 34.62 -60.39 38.81
CA LYS A 346 34.33 -61.74 38.33
C LYS A 346 35.59 -62.54 38.00
N ARG A 347 36.70 -61.87 37.67
CA ARG A 347 37.99 -62.50 37.36
C ARG A 347 38.86 -62.76 38.59
N SER A 348 38.70 -62.00 39.68
CA SER A 348 39.41 -62.25 40.95
C SER A 348 38.75 -63.30 41.83
N SER A 349 37.48 -63.64 41.58
CA SER A 349 36.72 -64.68 42.32
C SER A 349 36.93 -66.12 41.81
N ARG A 350 37.75 -66.31 40.77
CA ARG A 350 38.21 -67.63 40.28
C ARG A 350 39.69 -67.76 40.57
#